data_AF-A0A1M7ZYR1-F1
#
_entry.id   AF-A0A1M7ZYR1-F1
#
_cell.length_a   1.000
_cell.length_b   1.000
_cell.length_c   1.000
_cell.angle_alpha   90.00
_cell.angle_beta   90.00
_cell.angle_gamma   90.00
#
_symmetry.space_group_name_H-M   'P 1'
#
loop_
_entity.id
_entity.type
_entity.pdbx_description
1 polymer ?
#
loop_
_entity_poly.entity_id
_entity_poly.type
_entity_poly.pdbx_seq_one_letter_code
_entity_poly.pdbx_strand_id
1 'polypeptide(L)'
;MKKILIVDDEPNIVMTLEYTFKKSNYEVFIARDGQEALDILKTNFPDIIILDIMMPMVDGFATLEQIRKDANLHHTKVMFLSAKNKESDVEKGLALGADAYLTKPFSIKKVVEKVEELLS
;
A
#
# COMPACT_ATOMS: atom_id res chain seq x y z
N MET A 1 -10.46 -11.56 -10.52
CA MET A 1 -10.15 -10.11 -10.52
C MET A 1 -9.29 -9.85 -9.30
N LYS A 2 -8.08 -9.29 -9.48
CA LYS A 2 -7.20 -8.99 -8.35
C LYS A 2 -7.72 -7.77 -7.59
N LYS A 3 -7.56 -7.75 -6.27
CA LYS A 3 -7.99 -6.68 -5.37
C LYS A 3 -6.78 -5.89 -4.87
N ILE A 4 -6.86 -4.56 -4.94
CA ILE A 4 -5.80 -3.66 -4.48
C ILE A 4 -6.39 -2.59 -3.56
N LEU A 5 -5.73 -2.34 -2.43
CA LEU A 5 -6.02 -1.20 -1.57
C LEU A 5 -4.90 -0.17 -1.74
N ILE A 6 -5.28 1.08 -2.04
CA ILE A 6 -4.37 2.21 -2.17
C ILE A 6 -4.61 3.13 -0.97
N VAL A 7 -3.57 3.36 -0.17
CA VAL A 7 -3.61 4.14 1.05
C VAL A 7 -2.62 5.29 0.94
N ASP A 8 -3.12 6.50 0.67
CA ASP A 8 -2.32 7.71 0.51
C ASP A 8 -3.23 8.95 0.69
N ASP A 9 -2.80 9.92 1.49
CA ASP A 9 -3.56 11.14 1.76
C ASP A 9 -3.50 12.14 0.60
N GLU A 10 -2.56 11.99 -0.34
CA GLU A 10 -2.42 12.85 -1.52
C GLU A 10 -3.45 12.51 -2.61
N PRO A 11 -4.44 13.39 -2.90
CA PRO A 11 -5.52 13.10 -3.86
C PRO A 11 -5.01 12.73 -5.25
N ASN A 12 -3.98 13.42 -5.73
CA ASN A 12 -3.43 13.22 -7.06
C ASN A 12 -2.77 11.84 -7.25
N ILE A 13 -2.08 11.35 -6.23
CA ILE A 13 -1.46 10.02 -6.25
C ILE A 13 -2.55 8.95 -6.32
N VAL A 14 -3.52 9.02 -5.40
CA VAL A 14 -4.63 8.08 -5.36
C VAL A 14 -5.40 8.05 -6.67
N MET A 15 -5.79 9.21 -7.22
CA MET A 15 -6.53 9.27 -8.49
C MET A 15 -5.73 8.65 -9.65
N THR A 16 -4.43 8.91 -9.71
CA THR A 16 -3.57 8.40 -10.79
C THR A 16 -3.41 6.88 -10.70
N LEU A 17 -3.17 6.36 -9.49
CA LEU A 17 -3.04 4.93 -9.27
C LEU A 17 -4.38 4.20 -9.45
N GLU A 18 -5.48 4.75 -8.93
CA GLU A 18 -6.82 4.20 -9.10
C GLU A 18 -7.17 4.03 -10.57
N TYR A 19 -7.02 5.10 -11.37
CA TYR A 19 -7.26 5.04 -12.81
C TYR A 19 -6.42 3.97 -13.50
N THR A 20 -5.13 3.90 -13.14
CA THR A 20 -4.19 2.93 -13.70
C THR A 20 -4.61 1.49 -13.40
N PHE A 21 -4.90 1.16 -12.14
CA PHE A 21 -5.22 -0.21 -11.73
C PHE A 21 -6.63 -0.64 -12.16
N LYS A 22 -7.61 0.28 -12.17
CA LYS A 22 -8.92 0.00 -12.78
C LYS A 22 -8.80 -0.35 -14.26
N LYS A 23 -7.95 0.36 -15.02
CA LYS A 23 -7.67 0.04 -16.44
C LYS A 23 -6.99 -1.32 -16.60
N SER A 24 -6.23 -1.76 -15.60
CA SER A 24 -5.61 -3.09 -15.53
C SER A 24 -6.53 -4.18 -14.94
N ASN A 25 -7.85 -3.93 -14.85
CA ASN A 25 -8.85 -4.89 -14.37
C ASN A 25 -8.65 -5.34 -12.91
N TYR A 26 -8.22 -4.42 -12.05
CA TYR A 26 -8.24 -4.59 -10.60
C TYR A 26 -9.53 -4.03 -9.99
N GLU A 27 -9.98 -4.65 -8.90
CA GLU A 27 -10.91 -4.04 -7.96
C GLU A 27 -10.11 -3.15 -7.01
N VAL A 28 -10.37 -1.85 -7.04
CA VAL A 28 -9.59 -0.85 -6.31
C VAL A 28 -10.37 -0.32 -5.12
N PHE A 29 -9.77 -0.44 -3.93
CA PHE A 29 -10.19 0.21 -2.69
C PHE A 29 -9.26 1.40 -2.40
N ILE A 30 -9.79 2.43 -1.75
CA ILE A 30 -9.06 3.65 -1.43
C ILE A 30 -9.24 3.98 0.04
N ALA A 31 -8.16 4.33 0.70
CA ALA A 31 -8.14 4.94 2.02
C ALA A 31 -7.23 6.19 2.02
N ARG A 32 -7.57 7.18 2.85
CA ARG A 32 -6.83 8.43 2.99
C ARG A 32 -5.93 8.49 4.22
N ASP A 33 -6.07 7.51 5.11
CA ASP A 33 -5.20 7.33 6.26
C ASP A 33 -5.18 5.86 6.70
N GLY A 34 -4.38 5.56 7.73
CA GLY A 34 -4.28 4.22 8.28
C GLY A 34 -5.56 3.71 8.93
N GLN A 35 -6.40 4.58 9.48
CA GLN A 35 -7.64 4.17 10.15
C GLN A 35 -8.69 3.73 9.11
N GLU A 36 -8.88 4.51 8.05
CA GLU A 36 -9.75 4.13 6.93
C GLU A 36 -9.29 2.82 6.27
N ALA A 37 -7.97 2.63 6.12
CA ALA A 37 -7.41 1.40 5.59
C ALA A 37 -7.79 0.20 6.46
N LEU A 38 -7.60 0.30 7.78
CA LEU A 38 -7.95 -0.76 8.72
C LEU A 38 -9.46 -1.03 8.77
N ASP A 39 -10.30 -0.01 8.61
CA ASP A 39 -11.75 -0.19 8.54
C ASP A 39 -12.19 -0.94 7.28
N ILE A 40 -11.58 -0.63 6.12
CA ILE A 40 -11.83 -1.37 4.87
C ILE A 40 -11.41 -2.84 5.01
N LEU A 41 -10.26 -3.08 5.67
CA LEU A 41 -9.66 -4.40 5.82
C LEU A 41 -10.46 -5.34 6.73
N LYS A 42 -11.38 -4.83 7.55
CA LYS A 42 -12.30 -5.65 8.36
C LYS A 42 -13.21 -6.54 7.53
N THR A 43 -13.56 -6.11 6.31
CA THR A 43 -14.50 -6.84 5.43
C THR A 43 -13.94 -7.13 4.04
N ASN A 44 -12.78 -6.57 3.69
CA ASN A 44 -12.16 -6.74 2.38
C ASN A 44 -10.71 -7.19 2.55
N PHE A 45 -10.34 -8.27 1.85
CA PHE A 45 -8.99 -8.84 1.91
C PHE A 45 -8.33 -8.64 0.54
N PRO A 46 -7.58 -7.54 0.33
CA PRO A 46 -6.91 -7.29 -0.94
C PRO A 46 -5.72 -8.22 -1.14
N ASP A 47 -5.38 -8.49 -2.40
CA ASP A 47 -4.17 -9.25 -2.74
C ASP A 47 -2.91 -8.41 -2.46
N ILE A 48 -3.00 -7.09 -2.65
CA ILE A 48 -1.91 -6.14 -2.38
C ILE A 48 -2.41 -4.81 -1.80
N ILE A 49 -1.60 -4.21 -0.94
CA ILE A 49 -1.77 -2.88 -0.38
C ILE A 49 -0.59 -2.01 -0.83
N ILE A 50 -0.89 -0.86 -1.44
CA ILE A 50 0.07 0.24 -1.61
C ILE A 50 -0.16 1.19 -0.45
N LEU A 51 0.86 1.40 0.37
CA LEU A 51 0.75 2.14 1.63
C LEU A 51 1.76 3.29 1.66
N ASP A 52 1.28 4.53 1.80
CA ASP A 52 2.16 5.62 2.21
C ASP A 52 2.46 5.55 3.71
N ILE A 53 3.60 6.13 4.11
CA ILE A 53 3.99 6.21 5.52
C ILE A 53 3.53 7.53 6.14
N MET A 54 3.58 8.63 5.40
CA MET A 54 3.40 9.97 5.94
C MET A 54 1.95 10.43 5.81
N MET A 55 1.08 9.81 6.58
CA MET A 55 -0.35 10.10 6.60
C MET A 55 -0.77 10.73 7.94
N PRO A 56 -1.87 11.50 7.97
CA PRO A 56 -2.45 11.99 9.21
C PRO A 56 -3.01 10.84 10.06
N MET A 57 -3.23 11.12 11.35
CA MET A 57 -3.81 10.18 12.34
C MET A 57 -2.93 8.95 12.62
N VAL A 58 -2.94 7.97 11.72
CA VAL A 58 -2.21 6.70 11.85
C VAL A 58 -1.23 6.57 10.70
N ASP A 59 0.06 6.54 11.02
CA ASP A 59 1.12 6.43 10.02
C ASP A 59 1.19 5.02 9.40
N GLY A 60 1.87 4.90 8.26
CA GLY A 60 1.95 3.63 7.54
C GLY A 60 2.74 2.53 8.26
N PHE A 61 3.65 2.87 9.16
CA PHE A 61 4.35 1.85 9.95
C PHE A 61 3.40 1.21 10.96
N ALA A 62 2.66 2.02 11.71
CA ALA A 62 1.65 1.55 12.64
C ALA A 62 0.52 0.78 11.94
N THR A 63 0.14 1.22 10.74
CA THR A 63 -0.84 0.54 9.89
C THR A 63 -0.36 -0.86 9.48
N LEU A 64 0.89 -0.98 9.01
CA LEU A 64 1.50 -2.27 8.66
C LEU A 64 1.56 -3.22 9.86
N GLU A 65 1.92 -2.74 11.05
CA GLU A 65 1.94 -3.57 12.25
C GLU A 65 0.57 -4.17 12.58
N GLN A 66 -0.51 -3.40 12.38
CA GLN A 66 -1.87 -3.90 12.57
C GLN A 66 -2.27 -4.90 11.48
N ILE A 67 -1.93 -4.64 10.22
CA ILE A 67 -2.14 -5.58 9.11
C ILE A 67 -1.47 -6.92 9.40
N ARG A 68 -0.22 -6.91 9.89
CA ARG A 68 0.53 -8.15 10.19
C ARG A 68 0.06 -8.89 11.43
N LYS A 69 -0.76 -8.27 12.28
CA LYS A 69 -1.45 -8.94 13.40
C LYS A 69 -2.74 -9.65 12.99
N ASP A 70 -3.30 -9.31 11.82
CA ASP A 70 -4.52 -9.94 11.32
C ASP A 70 -4.21 -11.21 10.50
N ALA A 71 -4.64 -12.37 11.00
CA ALA A 71 -4.43 -13.65 10.35
C ALA A 71 -5.10 -13.74 8.96
N ASN A 72 -6.18 -12.98 8.71
CA ASN A 72 -6.86 -12.97 7.41
C ASN A 72 -6.04 -12.26 6.33
N LEU A 73 -5.06 -11.43 6.73
CA LEU A 73 -4.21 -10.64 5.84
C LEU A 73 -2.80 -11.23 5.70
N HIS A 74 -2.56 -12.44 6.20
CA HIS A 74 -1.24 -13.09 6.15
C HIS A 74 -0.72 -13.23 4.70
N HIS A 75 -1.61 -13.43 3.73
CA HIS A 75 -1.25 -13.55 2.31
C HIS A 75 -1.20 -12.20 1.57
N THR A 76 -1.74 -11.14 2.16
CA THR A 76 -1.79 -9.81 1.53
C THR A 76 -0.39 -9.23 1.41
N LYS A 77 0.00 -8.88 0.19
CA LYS A 77 1.24 -8.17 -0.08
C LYS A 77 1.13 -6.72 0.37
N VAL A 78 2.18 -6.19 0.98
CA VAL A 78 2.24 -4.77 1.36
C VAL A 78 3.49 -4.14 0.79
N MET A 79 3.30 -3.13 -0.05
CA MET A 79 4.38 -2.32 -0.59
C MET A 79 4.26 -0.90 -0.07
N PHE A 80 5.33 -0.37 0.51
CA PHE A 80 5.42 1.04 0.82
C PHE A 80 5.64 1.87 -0.45
N LEU A 81 4.95 3.01 -0.54
CA LEU A 81 5.18 4.05 -1.54
C LEU A 81 5.27 5.40 -0.84
N SER A 82 6.47 5.83 -0.43
CA SER A 82 6.61 7.00 0.45
C SER A 82 7.74 7.96 0.09
N ALA A 83 7.61 9.22 0.49
CA ALA A 83 8.70 10.20 0.40
C ALA A 83 9.77 10.04 1.51
N LYS A 84 9.54 9.20 2.54
CA LYS A 84 10.62 8.78 3.44
C LYS A 84 11.61 7.92 2.64
N ASN A 85 12.85 8.38 2.51
CA ASN A 85 13.86 7.74 1.66
C ASN A 85 15.19 7.48 2.37
N LYS A 86 15.26 7.70 3.69
CA LYS A 86 16.45 7.34 4.47
C LYS A 86 16.54 5.82 4.51
N GLU A 87 17.76 5.31 4.44
CA GLU A 87 18.05 3.88 4.53
C GLU A 87 17.40 3.26 5.78
N SER A 88 17.50 3.92 6.94
CA SER A 88 16.86 3.48 8.18
C SER A 88 15.33 3.36 8.10
N ASP A 89 14.66 4.20 7.31
CA ASP A 89 13.21 4.13 7.13
C ASP A 89 12.83 2.92 6.25
N VAL A 90 13.62 2.65 5.22
CA VAL A 90 13.46 1.47 4.34
C VAL A 90 13.69 0.18 5.12
N GLU A 91 14.80 0.12 5.86
CA GLU A 91 15.13 -1.02 6.73
C GLU A 91 14.02 -1.29 7.75
N LYS A 92 13.51 -0.23 8.41
CA LYS A 92 12.38 -0.35 9.34
C LYS A 92 11.16 -0.94 8.65
N GLY A 93 10.79 -0.44 7.47
CA GLY A 93 9.61 -0.92 6.75
C GLY A 93 9.70 -2.40 6.37
N LEU A 94 10.87 -2.83 5.88
CA LEU A 94 11.11 -4.23 5.52
C LEU A 94 11.15 -5.13 6.76
N ALA A 95 11.78 -4.69 7.85
CA ALA A 95 11.83 -5.43 9.12
C ALA A 95 10.44 -5.62 9.75
N LEU A 96 9.51 -4.68 9.55
CA LEU A 96 8.11 -4.79 9.96
C LEU A 96 7.28 -5.73 9.07
N GLY A 97 7.87 -6.25 7.98
CA GLY A 97 7.23 -7.22 7.10
C GLY A 97 6.55 -6.62 5.87
N ALA A 98 7.00 -5.46 5.39
CA ALA A 98 6.66 -5.01 4.03
C ALA A 98 7.35 -5.90 2.98
N ASP A 99 6.64 -6.23 1.91
CA ASP A 99 7.16 -7.03 0.81
C ASP A 99 8.03 -6.19 -0.15
N ALA A 100 7.80 -4.87 -0.22
CA ALA A 100 8.61 -3.96 -1.02
C ALA A 100 8.54 -2.52 -0.50
N TYR A 101 9.49 -1.71 -0.97
CA TYR A 101 9.56 -0.28 -0.69
C TYR A 101 9.90 0.50 -1.97
N LEU A 102 9.08 1.50 -2.31
CA LEU A 102 9.32 2.45 -3.39
C LEU A 102 9.30 3.87 -2.84
N THR A 103 10.28 4.67 -3.24
CA THR A 103 10.38 6.08 -2.82
C THR A 103 9.69 7.01 -3.81
N LYS A 104 9.05 8.08 -3.32
CA LYS A 104 8.63 9.23 -4.11
C LYS A 104 9.87 10.12 -4.44
N PRO A 105 9.96 10.74 -5.64
CA PRO A 105 9.04 10.63 -6.77
C PRO A 105 9.17 9.28 -7.49
N PHE A 106 8.07 8.81 -8.08
CA PHE A 106 7.98 7.53 -8.79
C PHE A 106 7.40 7.69 -10.19
N SER A 107 7.58 6.67 -11.03
CA SER A 107 6.84 6.52 -12.27
C SER A 107 5.74 5.49 -12.10
N ILE A 108 4.60 5.71 -12.75
CA ILE A 108 3.46 4.77 -12.73
C ILE A 108 3.89 3.38 -13.23
N LYS A 109 4.73 3.36 -14.27
CA LYS A 109 5.32 2.12 -14.80
C LYS A 109 6.03 1.31 -13.72
N LYS A 110 6.88 1.95 -12.90
CA LYS A 110 7.64 1.26 -11.84
C LYS A 110 6.72 0.70 -10.74
N VAL A 111 5.66 1.43 -10.39
CA VAL A 111 4.66 0.95 -9.41
C VAL A 111 3.92 -0.27 -9.94
N VAL A 112 3.45 -0.22 -11.20
CA VAL A 112 2.74 -1.35 -11.82
C VAL A 112 3.66 -2.57 -11.95
N GLU A 113 4.89 -2.40 -12.43
CA GLU A 113 5.87 -3.49 -12.54
C GLU A 113 6.11 -4.17 -11.19
N LYS A 114 6.30 -3.39 -10.12
CA LYS A 114 6.53 -3.94 -8.79
C LYS A 114 5.29 -4.64 -8.23
N VAL A 115 4.08 -4.10 -8.47
CA VAL A 115 2.84 -4.76 -8.06
C VAL A 115 2.67 -6.11 -8.76
N GLU A 116 2.90 -6.19 -10.06
CA GLU A 116 2.79 -7.46 -10.78
C GLU A 116 3.86 -8.46 -10.37
N GLU A 117 5.10 -8.03 -10.11
CA GLU A 117 6.18 -8.88 -9.56
C GLU A 117 5.82 -9.49 -8.20
N LEU A 118 5.14 -8.73 -7.33
CA LEU A 118 4.73 -9.23 -6.01
C LEU A 118 3.52 -10.19 -6.06
N LEU A 119 2.73 -10.11 -7.14
CA LEU A 119 1.51 -10.88 -7.34
C LEU A 119 1.65 -12.00 -8.39
N SER A 120 2.86 -12.24 -8.89
CA SER A 120 3.21 -13.36 -9.76
C SER A 120 3.59 -14.58 -8.95
#